data_AF-A0A379YL26-F1
#
_entry.id   AF-A0A379YL26-F1
#
_cell.length_a   1.000
_cell.length_b   1.000
_cell.length_c   1.000
_cell.angle_alpha   90.00
_cell.angle_beta   90.00
_cell.angle_gamma   90.00
#
_symmetry.space_group_name_H-M   'P 1'
#
loop_
_entity.id
_entity.type
_entity.pdbx_description
1 polymer ?
#
loop_
_entity_poly.entity_id
_entity_poly.type
_entity_poly.pdbx_seq_one_letter_code
_entity_poly.pdbx_strand_id
1 'polypeptide(L)'
;MYAHRPTSQLNRISKLYAIEAEIRGSPADERLEVRKEQTVPLMQSLYDWIQAQMKVLSRHSDTAKAFAYLLKQRDALNLYCRNG
;
A
#
# COMPACT_ATOMS: atom_id res chain seq x y z
N MET A 1 15.82 24.87 -2.25
CA MET A 1 15.98 23.45 -2.62
C MET A 1 14.97 22.62 -1.81
N TYR A 2 13.84 22.22 -2.40
CA TYR A 2 12.94 21.23 -1.79
C TYR A 2 12.84 20.03 -2.74
N ALA A 3 13.91 19.24 -2.77
CA ALA A 3 13.85 17.90 -3.35
C ALA A 3 13.17 17.01 -2.30
N HIS A 4 11.93 16.63 -2.54
CA HIS A 4 11.25 15.38 -2.16
C HIS A 4 9.87 15.46 -2.81
N ARG A 5 9.79 15.22 -4.12
CA ARG A 5 8.50 14.91 -4.76
C ARG A 5 8.06 13.58 -4.14
N PRO A 6 7.00 13.50 -3.32
CA PRO A 6 6.38 12.21 -3.14
C PRO A 6 5.85 11.85 -4.52
N THR A 7 6.38 10.79 -5.12
CA THR A 7 5.72 10.12 -6.24
C THR A 7 4.24 10.04 -5.88
N SER A 8 3.39 10.76 -6.61
CA SER A 8 1.98 10.99 -6.25
C SER A 8 1.34 9.69 -5.77
N GLN A 9 0.54 9.68 -4.70
CA GLN A 9 0.14 8.40 -4.08
C GLN A 9 -0.64 7.46 -5.00
N LEU A 10 -1.30 8.01 -6.02
CA LEU A 10 -1.85 7.25 -7.14
C LEU A 10 -0.79 6.36 -7.83
N ASN A 11 0.44 6.84 -7.96
CA ASN A 11 1.60 6.10 -8.48
C ASN A 11 1.96 4.90 -7.59
N ARG A 12 1.79 4.98 -6.26
CA ARG A 12 2.05 3.81 -5.39
C ARG A 12 1.00 2.72 -5.60
N ILE A 13 -0.27 3.11 -5.72
CA ILE A 13 -1.36 2.18 -6.06
C ILE A 13 -1.11 1.57 -7.44
N SER A 14 -0.76 2.36 -8.44
CA SER A 14 -0.40 1.86 -9.78
C SER A 14 0.79 0.89 -9.74
N LYS A 15 1.82 1.17 -8.94
CA LYS A 15 2.97 0.27 -8.77
C LYS A 15 2.60 -1.06 -8.13
N LEU A 16 1.72 -1.05 -7.14
CA LEU A 16 1.21 -2.28 -6.53
C LEU A 16 0.50 -3.16 -7.57
N TYR A 17 -0.34 -2.56 -8.42
CA TYR A 17 -0.99 -3.29 -9.51
C TYR A 17 0.00 -3.79 -10.58
N ALA A 18 1.05 -3.03 -10.88
CA ALA A 18 2.08 -3.44 -11.82
C ALA A 18 2.84 -4.67 -11.31
N ILE A 19 3.27 -4.67 -10.03
CA ILE A 19 3.95 -5.82 -9.41
C ILE A 19 3.05 -7.05 -9.41
N GLU A 20 1.77 -6.93 -9.02
CA GLU A 20 0.84 -8.07 -9.02
C GLU A 20 0.50 -8.56 -10.43
N ALA A 21 0.62 -7.71 -11.46
CA ALA A 21 0.49 -8.14 -12.85
C ALA A 21 1.73 -8.87 -13.35
N GLU A 22 2.92 -8.43 -12.93
CA GLU A 22 4.22 -9.01 -13.29
C GLU A 22 4.37 -10.43 -12.74
N ILE A 23 4.05 -10.63 -11.46
CA ILE A 23 4.19 -11.94 -10.79
C ILE A 23 3.00 -12.88 -11.07
N ARG A 24 2.06 -12.46 -11.91
CA ARG A 24 0.88 -13.26 -12.24
C ARG A 24 1.30 -14.46 -13.10
N GLY A 25 1.00 -15.66 -12.61
CA GLY A 25 1.35 -16.90 -13.28
C GLY A 25 2.70 -17.48 -12.82
N SER A 26 3.49 -16.73 -12.06
CA SER A 26 4.69 -17.26 -11.40
C SER A 26 4.34 -18.26 -10.30
N PRO A 27 5.26 -19.19 -9.98
CA PRO A 27 5.21 -20.07 -8.83
C PRO A 27 4.91 -19.34 -7.51
N ALA A 28 4.29 -20.04 -6.55
CA ALA A 28 3.80 -19.42 -5.32
C ALA A 28 4.92 -18.83 -4.45
N ASP A 29 6.06 -19.51 -4.39
CA ASP A 29 7.30 -19.09 -3.73
C ASP A 29 7.88 -17.82 -4.35
N GLU A 30 7.98 -17.75 -5.68
CA GLU A 30 8.45 -16.55 -6.38
C GLU A 30 7.54 -15.35 -6.13
N ARG A 31 6.22 -15.56 -6.17
CA ARG A 31 5.24 -14.51 -5.82
C ARG A 31 5.40 -14.05 -4.38
N LEU A 32 5.64 -14.97 -3.45
CA LEU A 32 5.81 -14.65 -2.04
C LEU A 32 7.07 -13.81 -1.81
N GLU A 33 8.19 -14.18 -2.43
CA GLU A 33 9.44 -13.42 -2.31
C GLU A 33 9.31 -12.01 -2.90
N VAL A 34 8.74 -11.87 -4.10
CA VAL A 34 8.50 -10.54 -4.69
C VAL A 34 7.56 -9.70 -3.82
N ARG A 35 6.52 -10.30 -3.22
CA ARG A 35 5.64 -9.56 -2.31
C ARG A 35 6.38 -9.08 -1.07
N LYS A 36 7.22 -9.90 -0.46
CA LYS A 36 8.03 -9.51 0.70
C LYS A 36 9.00 -8.38 0.37
N GLU A 37 9.69 -8.47 -0.77
CA GLU A 37 10.71 -7.52 -1.15
C GLU A 37 10.14 -6.19 -1.67
N GLN A 38 9.07 -6.25 -2.46
CA GLN A 38 8.59 -5.09 -3.23
C GLN A 38 7.22 -4.60 -2.76
N THR A 39 6.26 -5.51 -2.55
CA THR A 39 4.88 -5.13 -2.19
C THR A 39 4.80 -4.63 -0.74
N VAL A 40 5.48 -5.29 0.22
CA VAL A 40 5.43 -4.92 1.64
C VAL A 40 5.95 -3.50 1.90
N PRO A 41 7.14 -3.08 1.41
CA PRO A 41 7.62 -1.72 1.66
C PRO A 41 6.73 -0.64 1.02
N LEU A 42 6.19 -0.90 -0.17
CA LEU A 42 5.27 0.02 -0.84
C LEU A 42 3.97 0.18 -0.06
N MET A 43 3.43 -0.93 0.44
CA MET A 43 2.21 -0.92 1.24
C MET A 43 2.41 -0.21 2.58
N GLN A 44 3.53 -0.46 3.25
CA GLN A 44 3.87 0.23 4.49
C GLN A 44 3.94 1.74 4.28
N SER A 45 4.62 2.17 3.20
CA SER A 45 4.72 3.58 2.87
C SER A 45 3.37 4.22 2.55
N LEU A 46 2.45 3.47 1.91
CA LEU A 46 1.07 3.92 1.67
C LEU A 46 0.31 4.11 2.99
N TYR A 47 0.40 3.16 3.92
CA TYR A 47 -0.25 3.27 5.22
C TYR A 47 0.27 4.46 6.05
N ASP A 48 1.59 4.66 6.09
CA ASP A 48 2.18 5.79 6.81
C ASP A 48 1.66 7.13 6.28
N TRP A 49 1.52 7.24 4.97
CA TRP A 49 0.95 8.43 4.36
C TRP A 49 -0.54 8.59 4.66
N ILE A 50 -1.34 7.52 4.57
CA ILE A 50 -2.76 7.57 4.91
C ILE A 50 -2.94 8.04 6.36
N GLN A 51 -2.14 7.51 7.29
CA GLN A 51 -2.14 7.95 8.68
C GLN A 51 -1.77 9.43 8.83
N ALA A 52 -0.81 9.93 8.04
CA ALA A 52 -0.48 11.35 8.03
C ALA A 52 -1.64 12.22 7.49
N GLN A 53 -2.34 11.77 6.44
CA GLN A 53 -3.51 12.48 5.91
C GLN A 53 -4.68 12.50 6.88
N MET A 54 -4.90 11.41 7.62
CA MET A 54 -5.97 11.34 8.62
C MET A 54 -5.82 12.38 9.75
N LYS A 55 -4.62 12.94 9.97
CA LYS A 55 -4.39 14.01 10.95
C LYS A 55 -4.87 15.38 10.48
N VAL A 56 -4.97 15.59 9.17
CA VAL A 56 -5.31 16.88 8.56
C VAL A 56 -6.69 16.89 7.90
N LEU A 57 -7.26 15.71 7.62
CA LEU A 57 -8.60 15.58 7.08
C LEU A 57 -9.66 15.78 8.17
N SER A 58 -10.78 16.40 7.79
CA SER A 58 -11.97 16.39 8.64
C SER A 58 -12.45 14.96 8.85
N ARG A 59 -12.71 14.61 10.11
CA ARG A 59 -13.23 13.29 10.54
C ARG A 59 -14.51 12.85 9.81
N HIS A 60 -15.27 13.81 9.29
CA HIS A 60 -16.55 13.55 8.63
C HIS A 60 -16.45 13.45 7.11
N SER A 61 -15.28 13.75 6.54
CA SER A 61 -15.07 13.65 5.09
C SER A 61 -15.15 12.19 4.62
N ASP A 62 -15.70 11.98 3.43
CA ASP A 62 -15.78 10.63 2.86
C ASP A 62 -14.40 10.03 2.59
N THR A 63 -13.41 10.87 2.29
CA THR A 63 -11.99 10.47 2.20
C THR A 63 -11.47 9.91 3.52
N ALA A 64 -11.75 10.57 4.66
CA ALA A 64 -11.33 10.07 5.96
C ALA A 64 -12.00 8.73 6.32
N LYS A 65 -13.28 8.54 5.94
CA LYS A 65 -13.98 7.26 6.11
C LYS A 65 -13.35 6.15 5.25
N ALA A 66 -13.04 6.43 3.99
CA ALA A 66 -12.38 5.48 3.09
C ALA A 66 -10.99 5.08 3.61
N PHE A 67 -10.22 6.06 4.10
CA PHE A 67 -8.91 5.82 4.70
C PHE A 67 -8.99 5.02 6.00
N ALA A 68 -9.97 5.30 6.86
CA ALA A 68 -10.20 4.51 8.07
C ALA A 68 -10.54 3.05 7.75
N TYR A 69 -11.31 2.81 6.68
CA TYR A 69 -11.60 1.46 6.19
C TYR A 69 -10.34 0.74 5.68
N LEU A 70 -9.53 1.42 4.86
CA LEU A 70 -8.24 0.89 4.38
C LEU A 70 -7.28 0.53 5.52
N LEU A 71 -7.20 1.37 6.56
CA LEU A 71 -6.34 1.11 7.72
C LEU A 71 -6.80 -0.12 8.52
N LYS A 72 -8.10 -0.40 8.60
CA LYS A 72 -8.63 -1.62 9.25
C LYS A 72 -8.24 -2.90 8.51
N GLN A 73 -7.98 -2.83 7.20
CA GLN A 73 -7.58 -4.00 6.41
C GLN A 73 -6.08 -4.32 6.50
N ARG A 74 -5.28 -3.48 7.17
CA ARG A 74 -3.82 -3.64 7.26
C ARG A 74 -3.39 -5.02 7.75
N ASP A 75 -4.09 -5.57 8.73
CA ASP A 75 -3.72 -6.87 9.31
C ASP A 75 -3.98 -8.03 8.35
N ALA A 76 -5.12 -8.00 7.63
CA ALA A 76 -5.41 -8.97 6.59
C ALA A 76 -4.39 -8.91 5.45
N LEU A 77 -3.94 -7.70 5.10
CA LEU A 77 -2.93 -7.52 4.06
C LEU A 77 -1.53 -7.94 4.49
N ASN A 78 -1.18 -7.70 5.76
CA ASN A 78 0.05 -8.22 6.36
C ASN A 78 0.05 -9.75 6.37
N LEU A 79 -1.09 -10.38 6.63
CA LEU A 79 -1.24 -11.84 6.57
C LEU A 79 -1.02 -12.36 5.15
N TYR A 80 -1.64 -11.72 4.16
CA TYR A 80 -1.44 -12.02 2.74
C TYR A 80 0.04 -11.91 2.32
N CYS A 81 0.76 -10.91 2.83
CA CYS A 81 2.18 -10.72 2.50
C CYS A 81 3.12 -11.67 3.26
N ARG A 82 2.69 -12.26 4.40
CA ARG A 82 3.52 -13.15 5.22
C ARG A 82 3.31 -14.63 4.89
N ASN A 83 2.08 -15.02 4.55
CA ASN A 83 1.67 -16.42 4.43
C ASN A 83 1.13 -16.78 3.03
N GLY A 84 1.36 -15.91 2.04
CA GLY A 84 0.77 -16.00 0.69
C GLY A 84 0.86 -17.36 0.04
#